data_AF-A0A0A9HMB7-F1
#
_entry.id   AF-A0A0A9HMB7-F1
#
_cell.length_a   1.000
_cell.length_b   1.000
_cell.length_c   1.000
_cell.angle_alpha   90.00
_cell.angle_beta   90.00
_cell.angle_gamma   90.00
#
_symmetry.space_group_name_H-M   'P 1'
#
loop_
_entity.id
_entity.type
_entity.pdbx_description
1 polymer ?
#
loop_
_entity_poly.entity_id
_entity_poly.type
_entity_poly.pdbx_seq_one_letter_code
_entity_poly.pdbx_strand_id
1 'polypeptide(L)'
;MPYKILPSESSLYGQYAKDDPVLTDPDTVNAKGWQVTKKVYLDGQNVRLDMARFRRRLREAYGHWAAQRQRHCVDSGEEQRPL
;
A
#
# COMPACT_ATOMS: atom_id res chain seq x y z
N MET A 1 12.56 -2.15 -0.10
CA MET A 1 11.65 -3.31 0.04
C MET A 1 10.22 -2.82 0.20
N PRO A 2 9.23 -3.46 -0.46
CA PRO A 2 7.81 -3.13 -0.33
C PRO A 2 7.31 -3.32 1.11
N TYR A 3 6.31 -2.53 1.50
CA TYR A 3 5.67 -2.66 2.81
C TYR A 3 4.72 -3.88 2.78
N LYS A 4 4.96 -4.86 3.66
CA LYS A 4 4.09 -6.01 3.85
C LYS A 4 3.19 -5.77 5.05
N ILE A 5 1.88 -5.83 4.83
CA ILE A 5 0.86 -5.75 5.88
C ILE A 5 0.96 -7.04 6.71
N LEU A 6 1.05 -6.91 8.03
CA LEU A 6 1.00 -8.04 8.94
C LEU A 6 -0.45 -8.43 9.25
N PRO A 7 -0.72 -9.70 9.62
CA PRO A 7 -2.05 -10.12 10.07
C PRO A 7 -2.59 -9.22 11.18
N SER A 8 -1.77 -8.85 12.17
CA SER A 8 -2.17 -7.98 13.29
C SER A 8 -2.59 -6.56 12.88
N GLU A 9 -2.20 -6.10 11.70
CA GLU A 9 -2.61 -4.81 11.14
C GLU A 9 -3.95 -4.90 10.41
N SER A 10 -4.48 -6.11 10.23
CA SER A 10 -5.72 -6.38 9.50
C SER A 10 -6.86 -6.71 10.47
N SER A 11 -8.07 -6.22 10.18
CA SER A 11 -9.28 -6.62 10.90
C SER A 11 -9.55 -8.12 10.83
N LEU A 12 -9.03 -8.80 9.79
CA LEU A 12 -9.17 -10.25 9.62
C LEU A 12 -8.61 -11.03 10.81
N TYR A 13 -7.57 -10.50 11.49
CA TYR A 13 -6.96 -11.16 12.65
C TYR A 13 -7.92 -11.34 13.83
N GLY A 14 -8.94 -10.49 13.95
CA GLY A 14 -9.99 -10.62 14.97
C GLY A 14 -11.24 -11.35 14.47
N GLN A 15 -11.37 -11.58 13.16
CA GLN A 15 -12.55 -12.17 12.54
C GLN A 15 -12.39 -13.67 12.25
N TYR A 16 -11.15 -14.12 12.05
CA TYR A 16 -10.82 -15.49 11.70
C TYR A 16 -9.99 -16.16 12.80
N ALA A 17 -10.06 -17.49 12.85
CA ALA A 17 -9.20 -18.27 13.73
C ALA A 17 -7.72 -18.12 13.32
N LYS A 18 -6.79 -18.26 14.26
CA LYS A 18 -5.35 -18.02 14.01
C LYS A 18 -4.74 -18.97 12.99
N ASP A 19 -5.33 -20.15 12.86
CA ASP A 19 -4.99 -21.23 11.94
C ASP A 19 -5.82 -21.22 10.65
N ASP A 20 -6.72 -20.23 10.48
CA ASP A 20 -7.53 -20.11 9.28
C ASP A 20 -6.64 -19.76 8.07
N PRO A 21 -6.84 -20.43 6.90
CA PRO A 21 -6.11 -20.13 5.67
C PRO A 21 -6.16 -18.65 5.26
N VAL A 22 -7.19 -17.89 5.64
CA VAL A 22 -7.26 -16.44 5.42
C VAL A 22 -6.07 -15.69 6.05
N LEU A 23 -5.53 -16.22 7.15
CA LEU A 23 -4.39 -15.64 7.86
C LEU A 23 -3.07 -16.40 7.60
N THR A 24 -3.13 -17.71 7.42
CA THR A 24 -1.93 -18.57 7.31
C THR A 24 -1.51 -18.86 5.88
N ASP A 25 -2.46 -18.99 4.96
CA ASP A 25 -2.22 -19.35 3.56
C ASP A 25 -3.17 -18.61 2.60
N PRO A 26 -2.92 -17.31 2.36
CA PRO A 26 -3.77 -16.49 1.51
C PRO A 26 -3.85 -16.99 0.06
N ASP A 27 -2.83 -17.72 -0.40
CA ASP A 27 -2.75 -18.21 -1.78
C ASP A 27 -3.79 -19.31 -2.02
N THR A 28 -4.05 -20.17 -1.04
CA THR A 28 -5.16 -21.15 -1.14
C THR A 28 -6.53 -20.48 -1.18
N VAL A 29 -6.71 -19.34 -0.50
CA VAL A 29 -7.95 -18.55 -0.58
C VAL A 29 -8.07 -17.89 -1.95
N ASN A 30 -6.95 -17.40 -2.49
CA ASN A 30 -6.92 -16.79 -3.82
C ASN A 30 -7.17 -17.80 -4.95
N ALA A 31 -6.75 -19.04 -4.77
CA ALA A 31 -7.02 -20.14 -5.69
C ALA A 31 -8.53 -20.44 -5.84
N LYS A 32 -9.37 -20.04 -4.87
CA LYS A 32 -10.84 -20.16 -4.95
C LYS A 32 -11.48 -19.18 -5.94
N GLY A 33 -10.69 -18.24 -6.48
CA GLY A 33 -11.11 -17.32 -7.53
C GLY A 33 -11.37 -15.89 -7.04
N TRP A 34 -11.38 -14.96 -8.01
CA TRP A 34 -11.39 -13.51 -7.77
C TRP A 34 -12.55 -13.01 -6.89
N GLN A 35 -13.75 -13.58 -7.04
CA GLN A 35 -14.91 -13.17 -6.24
C GLN A 35 -14.70 -13.42 -4.74
N VAL A 36 -14.05 -14.54 -4.38
CA VAL A 36 -13.73 -14.87 -2.99
C VAL A 36 -12.61 -13.96 -2.49
N THR A 37 -11.53 -13.80 -3.26
CA THR A 37 -10.42 -12.91 -2.93
C THR A 37 -10.89 -11.49 -2.64
N LYS A 38 -11.69 -10.92 -3.55
CA LYS A 38 -12.20 -9.55 -3.41
C LYS A 38 -13.03 -9.41 -2.14
N LYS A 39 -13.97 -10.34 -1.92
CA LYS A 39 -14.86 -10.30 -0.75
C LYS A 39 -14.07 -10.34 0.56
N VAL A 40 -13.03 -11.16 0.65
CA VAL A 40 -12.26 -11.34 1.90
C VAL A 40 -11.24 -10.21 2.09
N TYR A 41 -10.40 -9.94 1.10
CA TYR A 41 -9.22 -9.10 1.28
C TYR A 41 -9.39 -7.65 0.81
N LEU A 42 -10.39 -7.34 -0.02
CA LEU A 42 -10.60 -5.99 -0.54
C LEU A 42 -11.83 -5.33 0.08
N ASP A 43 -12.96 -6.05 0.09
CA ASP A 43 -14.23 -5.52 0.60
C ASP A 43 -14.37 -5.73 2.12
N GLY A 44 -13.90 -6.88 2.64
CA GLY A 44 -14.05 -7.27 4.05
C GLY A 44 -12.91 -6.87 4.98
N GLN A 45 -11.82 -6.32 4.45
CA GLN A 45 -10.61 -6.01 5.22
C GLN A 45 -10.49 -4.51 5.51
N ASN A 46 -10.31 -4.17 6.80
CA ASN A 46 -9.80 -2.87 7.22
C ASN A 46 -8.36 -3.01 7.71
N VAL A 47 -7.47 -2.12 7.28
CA VAL A 47 -6.05 -2.13 7.67
C VAL A 47 -5.74 -0.96 8.58
N ARG A 48 -5.22 -1.26 9.78
CA ARG A 48 -4.66 -0.32 10.75
C ARG A 48 -3.15 -0.36 10.64
N LEU A 49 -2.61 0.55 9.83
CA LEU A 49 -1.18 0.62 9.55
C LEU A 49 -0.36 0.98 10.81
N ASP A 50 0.72 0.25 11.02
CA ASP A 50 1.77 0.63 11.96
C ASP A 50 2.57 1.82 11.37
N MET A 51 2.29 3.02 11.88
CA MET A 51 2.95 4.24 11.41
C MET A 51 4.45 4.25 11.63
N ALA A 52 4.97 3.58 12.66
CA ALA A 52 6.40 3.53 12.93
C ALA A 52 7.13 2.73 11.85
N ARG A 53 6.58 1.57 11.45
CA ARG A 53 7.10 0.77 10.34
C ARG A 53 6.84 1.42 8.98
N PHE A 54 5.67 2.02 8.79
CA PHE A 54 5.25 2.61 7.52
C PHE A 54 5.97 3.94 7.20
N ARG A 55 6.51 4.63 8.22
CA ARG A 55 7.21 5.92 8.10
C ARG A 55 8.24 5.98 6.98
N ARG A 56 9.04 4.92 6.79
CA ARG A 56 10.06 4.89 5.72
C ARG A 56 9.42 5.07 4.35
N ARG A 57 8.30 4.39 4.10
CA ARG A 57 7.59 4.42 2.83
C ARG A 57 6.95 5.79 2.57
N LEU A 58 6.41 6.42 3.60
CA LEU A 58 5.89 7.79 3.52
C LEU A 58 6.97 8.79 3.13
N ARG A 59 8.18 8.68 3.71
CA ARG A 59 9.30 9.57 3.34
C ARG A 59 9.74 9.37 1.90
N GLU A 60 9.85 8.13 1.44
CA GLU A 60 10.19 7.82 0.04
C GLU A 60 9.15 8.41 -0.92
N ALA A 61 7.86 8.22 -0.63
CA ALA A 61 6.77 8.75 -1.44
C ALA A 61 6.78 10.28 -1.47
N TYR A 62 6.98 10.92 -0.31
CA TYR A 62 7.07 12.36 -0.20
C TYR A 62 8.30 12.92 -0.96
N GLY A 63 9.47 12.28 -0.81
CA GLY A 63 10.68 12.68 -1.53
C GLY A 63 10.51 12.58 -3.04
N HIS A 64 9.89 11.49 -3.52
CA HIS A 64 9.56 11.33 -4.94
C HIS A 64 8.61 12.43 -5.44
N TRP A 65 7.53 12.71 -4.69
CA TRP A 65 6.61 13.80 -5.01
C TRP A 65 7.29 15.17 -5.03
N ALA A 66 8.16 15.45 -4.06
CA ALA A 66 8.89 16.70 -3.97
C ALA A 66 9.85 16.88 -5.16
N ALA A 67 10.56 15.81 -5.55
CA ALA A 67 11.42 15.82 -6.73
C ALA A 67 10.62 16.05 -8.02
N GLN A 68 9.44 15.44 -8.15
CA GLN A 68 8.55 15.67 -9.30
C GLN A 68 8.06 17.11 -9.39
N ARG A 69 7.72 17.75 -8.26
CA ARG A 69 7.34 19.18 -8.23
C ARG A 69 8.47 20.10 -8.68
N GLN A 70 9.70 19.81 -8.30
CA GLN A 70 10.85 20.62 -8.71
C GLN A 70 11.09 20.51 -10.22
N ARG A 71 10.94 19.32 -10.80
CA ARG A 71 11.08 19.10 -12.26
C ARG A 71 10.01 19.86 -13.05
N HIS A 72 8.78 19.90 -12.56
CA HIS A 72 7.71 20.67 -13.20
C HIS A 72 7.94 22.19 -13.18
N CYS A 73 8.66 22.71 -12.18
CA CYS A 73 8.95 24.15 -12.08
C CYS A 73 10.14 24.57 -12.94
N VAL A 74 11.13 23.69 -13.15
CA VAL A 74 12.30 23.96 -14.01
C VAL A 74 11.92 24.00 -15.49
N ASP A 75 11.01 23.10 -15.92
CA ASP A 75 10.52 23.04 -17.30
C ASP A 75 9.62 24.25 -17.68
N SER A 76 8.98 24.88 -16.69
CA SER A 76 8.16 26.09 -16.90
C SER A 76 8.97 27.40 -16.95
N GLY A 77 10.30 27.34 -16.75
CA GLY A 77 11.18 28.51 -16.62
C GLY A 77 12.04 28.82 -17.84
N GLU A 78 12.06 28.00 -18.89
CA GLU A 78 12.96 28.17 -20.05
C GLU A 78 12.35 28.90 -21.28
N GLU A 79 11.06 29.23 -21.30
CA GLU A 79 10.41 29.87 -22.48
C GLU A 79 10.64 31.40 -22.59
N GLN A 80 11.47 32.03 -21.75
CA GLN A 80 11.69 33.49 -21.82
C GLN A 80 13.17 33.86 -21.71
N ARG A 81 13.92 33.65 -22.79
CA ARG A 81 15.17 34.40 -23.06
C ARG A 81 15.11 34.97 -24.47
N PRO A 82 14.88 36.28 -24.64
CA PRO A 82 15.10 36.92 -25.92
C PRO A 82 16.60 37.21 -26.11
N LEU A 83 17.06 37.09 -27.36
CA LEU A 83 18.22 37.83 -27.87
C LEU A 83 17.69 39.08 -28.60
#